data_AF-A0A9C8L8J7-F1
#
_entry.id   AF-A0A9C8L8J7-F1
#
_cell.length_a   1.000
_cell.length_b   1.000
_cell.length_c   1.000
_cell.angle_alpha   90.00
_cell.angle_beta   90.00
_cell.angle_gamma   90.00
#
_symmetry.space_group_name_H-M   'P 1'
#
loop_
_entity.id
_entity.type
_entity.pdbx_description
1 polymer ?
#
loop_
_entity_poly.entity_id
_entity_poly.type
_entity_poly.pdbx_seq_one_letter_code
_entity_poly.pdbx_strand_id
1 'polypeptide(L)'
;MKRIEEEWNIEKIESMSTDEIFAKLNRLGIPVTPDDYRAAAQRHESGERLSEEWRAKYTLHPEGRYDEDFVWMAAIVLWKRLVPDRISFEQIDDLMQEGYKRLQSGQTAAACDAWWQVWKLIRDKVTPERNTLQALDRDFLGMQSVFNWCQDFEMELRNAGRDDPTYHRICISYCQEFLVAFSDEVLRK
;
A
#
# COMPACT_ATOMS: atom_id res chain seq x y z
N MET A 1 -32.88 21.04 -10.49
CA MET A 1 -31.90 20.17 -11.17
C MET A 1 -31.11 19.47 -10.09
N LYS A 2 -31.36 18.18 -9.81
CA LYS A 2 -30.54 17.44 -8.85
C LYS A 2 -29.16 17.27 -9.51
N ARG A 3 -28.14 17.93 -8.98
CA ARG A 3 -26.75 17.64 -9.34
C ARG A 3 -26.56 16.16 -9.04
N ILE A 4 -26.31 15.35 -10.06
CA ILE A 4 -25.85 13.98 -9.84
C ILE A 4 -24.52 14.17 -9.11
N GLU A 5 -24.49 13.85 -7.81
CA GLU A 5 -23.25 13.89 -7.05
C GLU A 5 -22.38 12.77 -7.60
N GLU A 6 -21.30 13.17 -8.27
CA GLU A 6 -20.37 12.23 -8.86
C GLU A 6 -19.53 11.57 -7.76
N GLU A 7 -19.29 10.27 -7.92
CA GLU A 7 -18.40 9.48 -7.07
C GLU A 7 -16.97 10.04 -7.11
N TRP A 8 -16.29 9.97 -5.97
CA TRP A 8 -14.86 10.29 -5.87
C TRP A 8 -14.03 9.14 -6.44
N ASN A 9 -12.89 9.49 -7.02
CA ASN A 9 -11.85 8.55 -7.39
C ASN A 9 -10.48 9.22 -7.20
N ILE A 10 -9.42 8.42 -7.19
CA ILE A 10 -8.05 8.91 -6.97
C ILE A 10 -7.66 9.95 -8.02
N GLU A 11 -7.94 9.73 -9.31
CA GLU A 11 -7.57 10.65 -10.40
C GLU A 11 -8.16 12.06 -10.22
N LYS A 12 -9.43 12.15 -9.80
CA LYS A 12 -10.10 13.42 -9.51
C LYS A 12 -9.37 14.16 -8.38
N ILE A 13 -9.00 13.46 -7.31
CA ILE A 13 -8.30 14.08 -6.19
C ILE A 13 -6.85 14.43 -6.58
N GLU A 14 -6.20 13.60 -7.39
CA GLU A 14 -4.88 13.89 -7.95
C GLU A 14 -4.87 15.16 -8.80
N SER A 15 -6.00 15.53 -9.44
CA SER A 15 -6.15 16.80 -10.17
C SER A 15 -6.32 18.04 -9.27
N MET A 16 -6.70 17.86 -8.00
CA MET A 16 -6.82 18.96 -7.03
C MET A 16 -5.44 19.40 -6.54
N SER A 17 -5.27 20.69 -6.26
CA SER A 17 -4.09 21.19 -5.53
C SER A 17 -4.07 20.67 -4.08
N THR A 18 -2.90 20.66 -3.46
CA THR A 18 -2.75 20.25 -2.05
C THR A 18 -3.62 21.11 -1.12
N ASP A 19 -3.70 22.42 -1.37
CA ASP A 19 -4.51 23.35 -0.57
C ASP A 19 -6.01 23.07 -0.70
N GLU A 20 -6.48 22.72 -1.91
CA GLU A 20 -7.89 22.34 -2.12
C GLU A 20 -8.25 21.05 -1.39
N ILE A 21 -7.34 20.07 -1.34
CA ILE A 21 -7.55 18.83 -0.59
C ILE A 21 -7.70 19.13 0.90
N PHE A 22 -6.78 19.91 1.49
CA PHE A 22 -6.88 20.29 2.90
C PHE A 22 -8.12 21.14 3.18
N ALA A 23 -8.45 22.10 2.31
CA ALA A 23 -9.65 22.92 2.46
C ALA A 23 -10.92 22.05 2.50
N LYS A 24 -10.99 21.00 1.67
CA LYS A 24 -12.12 20.06 1.69
C LYS A 24 -12.12 19.17 2.93
N LEU A 25 -10.97 18.63 3.36
CA LEU A 25 -10.86 17.88 4.62
C LEU A 25 -11.35 18.73 5.81
N ASN A 26 -10.95 20.00 5.88
CA ASN A 26 -11.38 20.94 6.91
C ASN A 26 -12.90 21.15 6.91
N ARG A 27 -13.52 21.34 5.73
CA ARG A 27 -14.99 21.47 5.62
C ARG A 27 -15.73 20.19 6.05
N LEU A 28 -15.15 19.02 5.79
CA LEU A 28 -15.67 17.74 6.23
C LEU A 28 -15.50 17.47 7.73
N GLY A 29 -14.95 18.42 8.50
CA GLY A 29 -14.77 18.28 9.94
C GLY A 29 -13.42 17.68 10.36
N ILE A 30 -12.44 17.60 9.45
CA ILE A 30 -11.08 17.10 9.73
C ILE A 30 -10.11 18.30 9.72
N PRO A 31 -9.86 18.94 10.88
CA PRO A 31 -9.06 20.15 10.97
C PRO A 31 -7.55 19.83 10.98
N VAL A 32 -7.02 19.31 9.87
CA VAL A 32 -5.61 18.94 9.72
C VAL A 32 -4.87 19.88 8.78
N THR A 33 -3.61 20.15 9.11
CA THR A 33 -2.68 20.92 8.29
C THR A 33 -1.66 20.00 7.59
N PRO A 34 -0.88 20.49 6.61
CA PRO A 34 0.24 19.74 6.04
C PRO A 34 1.24 19.24 7.08
N ASP A 35 1.51 20.02 8.13
CA ASP A 35 2.46 19.65 9.19
C ASP A 35 1.88 18.55 10.08
N ASP A 36 0.59 18.64 10.43
CA ASP A 36 -0.11 17.56 11.15
C ASP A 36 -0.07 16.26 10.36
N TYR A 37 -0.30 16.34 9.03
CA TYR A 37 -0.23 15.18 8.14
C TYR A 37 1.17 14.55 8.16
N ARG A 38 2.23 15.35 7.96
CA ARG A 38 3.61 14.84 7.97
C ARG A 38 3.98 14.21 9.30
N ALA A 39 3.56 14.81 10.42
CA ALA A 39 3.80 14.27 11.75
C ALA A 39 3.05 12.95 11.98
N ALA A 40 1.80 12.85 11.50
CA ALA A 40 1.02 11.63 11.59
C ALA A 40 1.62 10.53 10.70
N ALA A 41 2.07 10.85 9.48
CA ALA A 41 2.70 9.90 8.58
C ALA A 41 3.96 9.25 9.18
N GLN A 42 4.67 9.89 10.12
CA GLN A 42 5.79 9.25 10.84
C GLN A 42 5.40 8.05 11.70
N ARG A 43 4.12 7.91 12.05
CA ARG A 43 3.60 6.83 12.91
C ARG A 43 2.91 5.72 12.13
N HIS A 44 2.70 5.92 10.83
CA HIS A 44 1.97 5.00 9.96
C HIS A 44 2.79 4.63 8.74
N GLU A 45 2.31 3.66 7.98
CA GLU A 45 2.86 3.28 6.67
C GLU A 45 1.82 3.35 5.55
N SER A 46 0.61 3.84 5.86
CA SER A 46 -0.55 3.83 4.98
C SER A 46 -1.32 5.15 5.09
N GLY A 47 -1.73 5.68 3.94
CA GLY A 47 -2.64 6.82 3.87
C GLY A 47 -4.04 6.45 4.35
N GLU A 48 -4.50 5.25 4.06
CA GLU A 48 -5.79 4.74 4.53
C GLU A 48 -5.83 4.66 6.06
N ARG A 49 -4.79 4.12 6.71
CA ARG A 49 -4.67 4.08 8.18
C ARG A 49 -4.69 5.47 8.83
N LEU A 50 -4.06 6.46 8.20
CA LEU A 50 -4.16 7.85 8.66
C LEU A 50 -5.60 8.36 8.61
N SER A 51 -6.32 7.99 7.55
CA SER A 51 -7.72 8.38 7.38
C SER A 51 -8.64 7.74 8.43
N GLU A 52 -8.35 6.50 8.84
CA GLU A 52 -9.05 5.84 9.95
C GLU A 52 -8.79 6.54 11.29
N GLU A 53 -7.54 6.95 11.57
CA GLU A 53 -7.20 7.75 12.76
C GLU A 53 -8.03 9.04 12.78
N TRP A 54 -8.17 9.71 11.63
CA TRP A 54 -9.00 10.92 11.53
C TRP A 54 -10.47 10.63 11.79
N ARG A 55 -11.03 9.55 11.24
CA ARG A 55 -12.44 9.16 11.49
C ARG A 55 -12.71 8.78 12.94
N ALA A 56 -11.74 8.19 13.62
CA ALA A 56 -11.85 7.87 15.03
C ALA A 56 -11.79 9.13 15.90
N LYS A 57 -11.03 10.15 15.48
CA LYS A 57 -10.77 11.37 16.24
C LYS A 57 -11.80 12.48 16.00
N TYR A 58 -12.32 12.59 14.78
CA TYR A 58 -13.15 13.72 14.35
C TYR A 58 -14.53 13.27 13.90
N THR A 59 -15.53 14.12 14.14
CA THR A 59 -16.87 13.92 13.60
C THR A 59 -16.94 14.46 12.18
N LEU A 60 -17.27 13.60 11.22
CA LEU A 60 -17.43 14.01 9.83
C LEU A 60 -18.71 14.81 9.60
N HIS A 61 -18.62 15.78 8.69
CA HIS A 61 -19.73 16.59 8.22
C HIS A 61 -19.86 16.45 6.70
N PRO A 62 -20.30 15.29 6.18
CA PRO A 62 -20.44 15.07 4.74
C PRO A 62 -21.51 16.01 4.16
N GLU A 63 -21.18 16.70 3.08
CA GLU A 63 -22.12 17.57 2.35
C GLU A 63 -22.82 16.79 1.23
N GLY A 64 -22.11 15.81 0.64
CA GLY A 64 -22.61 14.89 -0.37
C GLY A 64 -22.50 13.41 0.03
N ARG A 65 -23.20 12.55 -0.72
CA ARG A 65 -23.32 11.11 -0.44
C ARG A 65 -22.00 10.37 -0.37
N TYR A 66 -21.01 10.79 -1.16
CA TYR A 66 -19.74 10.10 -1.34
C TYR A 66 -18.58 10.79 -0.62
N ASP A 67 -18.83 11.88 0.10
CA ASP A 67 -17.77 12.68 0.71
C ASP A 67 -16.95 11.94 1.78
N GLU A 68 -17.48 10.86 2.33
CA GLU A 68 -16.69 9.99 3.17
C GLU A 68 -15.55 9.33 2.39
N ASP A 69 -15.77 8.88 1.16
CA ASP A 69 -14.73 8.23 0.35
C ASP A 69 -13.58 9.18 0.01
N PHE A 70 -13.88 10.47 -0.08
CA PHE A 70 -12.86 11.50 -0.26
C PHE A 70 -11.77 11.44 0.81
N VAL A 71 -12.09 11.11 2.06
CA VAL A 71 -11.17 11.19 3.20
C VAL A 71 -9.99 10.23 3.04
N TRP A 72 -10.26 8.97 2.71
CA TRP A 72 -9.21 7.96 2.58
C TRP A 72 -8.42 8.15 1.28
N MET A 73 -9.10 8.49 0.18
CA MET A 73 -8.45 8.77 -1.09
C MET A 73 -7.55 10.02 -1.01
N ALA A 74 -8.00 11.07 -0.34
CA ALA A 74 -7.20 12.27 -0.07
C ALA A 74 -5.97 11.95 0.77
N ALA A 75 -6.11 11.11 1.79
CA ALA A 75 -4.98 10.71 2.62
C ALA A 75 -3.91 9.97 1.78
N ILE A 76 -4.30 9.10 0.85
CA ILE A 76 -3.37 8.41 -0.07
C ILE A 76 -2.68 9.42 -1.01
N VAL A 77 -3.43 10.33 -1.63
CA VAL A 77 -2.86 11.34 -2.55
C VAL A 77 -1.90 12.27 -1.82
N LEU A 78 -2.24 12.69 -0.60
CA LEU A 78 -1.39 13.54 0.22
C LEU A 78 -0.09 12.84 0.61
N TRP A 79 -0.08 11.51 0.76
CA TRP A 79 1.14 10.76 1.06
C TRP A 79 2.18 10.98 -0.04
N LYS A 80 1.78 10.75 -1.30
CA LYS A 80 2.65 10.93 -2.48
C LYS A 80 3.23 12.34 -2.57
N ARG A 81 2.50 13.35 -2.09
CA ARG A 81 2.87 14.78 -2.20
C ARG A 81 3.69 15.29 -1.02
N LEU A 82 3.36 14.86 0.20
CA LEU A 82 3.92 15.40 1.44
C LEU A 82 4.97 14.47 2.05
N VAL A 83 5.06 13.21 1.65
CA VAL A 83 6.06 12.28 2.20
C VAL A 83 6.74 11.49 1.08
N PRO A 84 7.26 12.17 0.02
CA PRO A 84 7.75 11.48 -1.18
C PRO A 84 8.94 10.55 -0.90
N ASP A 85 9.69 10.81 0.17
CA ASP A 85 10.87 10.02 0.55
C ASP A 85 10.51 8.70 1.24
N ARG A 86 9.22 8.44 1.52
CA ARG A 86 8.74 7.19 2.12
C ARG A 86 7.64 6.60 1.28
N ILE A 87 7.84 5.38 0.81
CA ILE A 87 6.79 4.64 0.11
C ILE A 87 5.70 4.18 1.11
N SER A 88 4.44 4.37 0.74
CA SER A 88 3.29 3.84 1.51
C SER A 88 2.95 2.41 1.12
N PHE A 89 2.11 1.73 1.91
CA PHE A 89 1.59 0.41 1.57
C PHE A 89 0.72 0.42 0.32
N GLU A 90 -0.07 1.47 0.08
CA GLU A 90 -0.86 1.58 -1.15
C GLU A 90 0.05 1.68 -2.39
N GLN A 91 1.18 2.40 -2.29
CA GLN A 91 2.17 2.44 -3.36
C GLN A 91 2.90 1.11 -3.56
N ILE A 92 3.13 0.34 -2.50
CA ILE A 92 3.69 -1.02 -2.60
C ILE A 92 2.67 -1.95 -3.27
N ASP A 93 1.38 -1.85 -2.93
CA ASP A 93 0.31 -2.63 -3.55
C ASP A 93 0.14 -2.28 -5.04
N ASP A 94 0.22 -1.00 -5.43
CA ASP A 94 0.23 -0.60 -6.85
C ASP A 94 1.35 -1.30 -7.64
N LEU A 95 2.56 -1.37 -7.07
CA LEU A 95 3.70 -2.09 -7.67
C LEU A 95 3.48 -3.61 -7.68
N MET A 96 2.82 -4.14 -6.65
CA MET A 96 2.43 -5.55 -6.57
C MET A 96 1.47 -5.90 -7.72
N GLN A 97 0.45 -5.08 -7.95
CA GLN A 97 -0.52 -5.29 -9.03
C GLN A 97 0.10 -5.17 -10.42
N GLU A 98 1.13 -4.35 -10.59
CA GLU A 98 1.87 -4.29 -11.84
C GLU A 98 2.54 -5.64 -12.18
N GLY A 99 3.05 -6.38 -11.20
CA GLY A 99 3.55 -7.73 -11.43
C GLY A 99 2.44 -8.71 -11.83
N TYR A 100 1.27 -8.65 -11.20
CA TYR A 100 0.11 -9.45 -11.63
C TYR A 100 -0.33 -9.14 -13.06
N LYS A 101 -0.36 -7.86 -13.47
CA LYS A 101 -0.66 -7.45 -14.86
C LYS A 101 0.35 -8.03 -15.86
N ARG A 102 1.63 -8.07 -15.49
CA ARG A 102 2.69 -8.69 -16.31
C ARG A 102 2.50 -10.19 -16.44
N LEU A 103 2.16 -10.89 -15.36
CA LEU A 103 1.84 -12.32 -15.41
C LEU A 103 0.67 -12.61 -16.32
N GLN A 104 -0.42 -11.84 -16.21
CA GLN A 104 -1.59 -11.97 -17.09
C GLN A 104 -1.24 -11.77 -18.57
N SER A 105 -0.19 -10.98 -18.84
CA SER A 105 0.33 -10.73 -20.19
C SER A 105 1.39 -11.75 -20.64
N GLY A 106 1.63 -12.81 -19.86
CA GLY A 106 2.62 -13.85 -20.17
C GLY A 106 4.08 -13.43 -19.95
N GLN A 107 4.33 -12.33 -19.26
CA GLN A 107 5.66 -11.76 -19.04
C GLN A 107 6.25 -12.20 -17.69
N THR A 108 6.36 -13.51 -17.45
CA THR A 108 6.72 -14.07 -16.12
C THR A 108 8.04 -13.55 -15.57
N ALA A 109 9.09 -13.49 -16.39
CA ALA A 109 10.39 -12.93 -16.01
C ALA A 109 10.27 -11.47 -15.52
N ALA A 110 9.61 -10.62 -16.31
CA ALA A 110 9.41 -9.20 -15.96
C ALA A 110 8.51 -9.03 -14.72
N ALA A 111 7.54 -9.93 -14.51
CA ALA A 111 6.74 -9.95 -13.28
C ALA A 111 7.62 -10.29 -12.07
N CYS A 112 8.49 -11.29 -12.17
CA CYS A 112 9.43 -11.65 -11.11
C CYS A 112 10.39 -10.51 -10.77
N ASP A 113 10.91 -9.80 -11.78
CA ASP A 113 11.79 -8.64 -11.58
C ASP A 113 11.10 -7.51 -10.82
N ALA A 114 9.84 -7.23 -11.17
CA ALA A 114 9.02 -6.23 -10.50
C ALA A 114 8.72 -6.65 -9.05
N TRP A 115 8.28 -7.89 -8.85
CA TRP A 115 7.97 -8.44 -7.53
C TRP A 115 9.20 -8.59 -6.63
N TRP A 116 10.39 -8.76 -7.19
CA TRP A 116 11.62 -8.67 -6.39
C TRP A 116 11.84 -7.29 -5.79
N GLN A 117 11.45 -6.22 -6.49
CA GLN A 117 11.48 -4.87 -5.91
C GLN A 117 10.43 -4.74 -4.81
N VAL A 118 9.20 -5.23 -5.04
CA VAL A 118 8.12 -5.24 -4.05
C VAL A 118 8.55 -5.98 -2.78
N TRP A 119 9.20 -7.14 -2.92
CA TRP A 119 9.73 -7.91 -1.80
C TRP A 119 10.66 -7.09 -0.92
N LYS A 120 11.64 -6.40 -1.52
CA LYS A 120 12.60 -5.59 -0.76
C LYS A 120 11.88 -4.47 0.01
N LEU A 121 10.89 -3.84 -0.59
CA LEU A 121 10.10 -2.79 0.05
C LEU A 121 9.27 -3.34 1.21
N ILE A 122 8.64 -4.51 1.03
CA ILE A 122 7.90 -5.20 2.10
C ILE A 122 8.83 -5.60 3.24
N ARG A 123 9.96 -6.23 2.92
CA ARG A 123 10.98 -6.65 3.88
C ARG A 123 11.48 -5.48 4.71
N ASP A 124 11.76 -4.34 4.09
CA ASP A 124 12.23 -3.14 4.77
C ASP A 124 11.16 -2.52 5.69
N LYS A 125 9.89 -2.89 5.51
CA LYS A 125 8.80 -2.52 6.42
C LYS A 125 8.67 -3.49 7.59
N VAL A 126 9.24 -4.69 7.57
CA VAL A 126 9.09 -5.62 8.69
C VAL A 126 9.76 -5.07 9.95
N THR A 127 9.03 -5.09 11.08
CA THR A 127 9.56 -4.75 12.42
C THR A 127 9.37 -5.94 13.35
N PRO A 128 10.05 -5.98 14.52
CA PRO A 128 9.87 -7.05 15.50
C PRO A 128 8.41 -7.27 15.91
N GLU A 129 7.60 -6.22 15.94
CA GLU A 129 6.18 -6.26 16.32
C GLU A 129 5.27 -6.80 15.19
N ARG A 130 5.75 -6.77 13.93
CA ARG A 130 5.01 -7.23 12.74
C ARG A 130 5.81 -8.21 11.88
N ASN A 131 6.64 -9.05 12.51
CA ASN A 131 7.47 -10.08 11.88
C ASN A 131 6.73 -11.41 11.61
N THR A 132 5.41 -11.35 11.44
CA THR A 132 4.58 -12.48 10.95
C THR A 132 3.73 -11.98 9.81
N LEU A 133 3.41 -12.85 8.85
CA LEU A 133 2.61 -12.45 7.68
C LEU A 133 1.24 -11.93 8.11
N GLN A 134 0.62 -12.59 9.09
CA GLN A 134 -0.66 -12.17 9.65
C GLN A 134 -0.60 -10.76 10.29
N ALA A 135 0.48 -10.44 11.02
CA ALA A 135 0.63 -9.14 11.64
C ALA A 135 0.87 -8.04 10.60
N LEU A 136 1.72 -8.31 9.61
CA LEU A 136 1.97 -7.37 8.51
C LEU A 136 0.71 -7.13 7.67
N ASP A 137 -0.03 -8.18 7.33
CA ASP A 137 -1.26 -8.11 6.53
C ASP A 137 -2.34 -7.27 7.21
N ARG A 138 -2.37 -7.27 8.55
CA ARG A 138 -3.27 -6.41 9.29
C ARG A 138 -3.06 -4.96 8.89
N ASP A 139 -1.82 -4.51 8.74
CA ASP A 139 -1.53 -3.11 8.45
C ASP A 139 -1.49 -2.81 6.95
N PHE A 140 -1.13 -3.78 6.10
CA PHE A 140 -0.91 -3.60 4.67
C PHE A 140 -2.18 -3.18 3.90
N LEU A 141 -3.32 -3.80 4.19
CA LEU A 141 -4.65 -3.49 3.62
C LEU A 141 -4.71 -3.38 2.08
N GLY A 142 -3.77 -3.99 1.35
CA GLY A 142 -3.75 -3.96 -0.12
C GLY A 142 -4.82 -4.85 -0.78
N MET A 143 -4.90 -4.77 -2.11
CA MET A 143 -5.79 -5.61 -2.92
C MET A 143 -5.52 -7.11 -2.78
N GLN A 144 -4.27 -7.47 -2.53
CA GLN A 144 -3.87 -8.82 -2.18
C GLN A 144 -3.26 -8.84 -0.77
N SER A 145 -3.51 -9.94 -0.06
CA SER A 145 -2.77 -10.25 1.16
C SER A 145 -1.32 -10.56 0.79
N VAL A 146 -0.38 -10.00 1.56
CA VAL A 146 1.06 -10.27 1.50
C VAL A 146 1.32 -11.77 1.68
N PHE A 147 0.55 -12.45 2.54
CA PHE A 147 0.64 -13.90 2.68
C PHE A 147 0.43 -14.62 1.34
N ASN A 148 -0.66 -14.35 0.63
CA ASN A 148 -0.94 -14.99 -0.66
C ASN A 148 0.10 -14.59 -1.71
N TRP A 149 0.42 -13.29 -1.78
CA TRP A 149 1.39 -12.79 -2.74
C TRP A 149 2.79 -13.40 -2.55
N CYS A 150 3.22 -13.63 -1.30
CA CYS A 150 4.50 -14.29 -1.02
C CYS A 150 4.58 -15.70 -1.60
N GLN A 151 3.45 -16.42 -1.66
CA GLN A 151 3.37 -17.75 -2.27
C GLN A 151 3.38 -17.66 -3.80
N ASP A 152 2.61 -16.72 -4.37
CA ASP A 152 2.59 -16.47 -5.81
C ASP A 152 3.99 -16.10 -6.32
N PHE A 153 4.70 -15.22 -5.61
CA PHE A 153 6.03 -14.79 -6.01
C PHE A 153 7.03 -15.96 -5.99
N GLU A 154 7.00 -16.79 -4.95
CA GLU A 154 7.86 -17.97 -4.85
C GLU A 154 7.62 -18.97 -5.99
N MET A 155 6.35 -19.23 -6.29
CA MET A 155 5.93 -20.10 -7.38
C MET A 155 6.40 -19.56 -8.74
N GLU A 156 6.22 -18.26 -9.00
CA GLU A 156 6.60 -17.67 -10.29
C GLU A 156 8.11 -17.57 -10.48
N LEU A 157 8.89 -17.35 -9.41
CA LEU A 157 10.36 -17.48 -9.49
C LEU A 157 10.79 -18.89 -9.89
N ARG A 158 10.09 -19.93 -9.41
CA ARG A 158 10.34 -21.32 -9.84
C ARG A 158 9.92 -21.55 -11.28
N ASN A 159 8.81 -20.98 -11.73
CA ASN A 159 8.34 -21.09 -13.10
C ASN A 159 9.33 -20.43 -14.07
N ALA A 160 9.72 -19.17 -13.83
CA ALA A 160 10.73 -18.47 -14.62
C ALA A 160 12.08 -19.19 -14.59
N GLY A 161 12.42 -19.83 -13.46
CA GLY A 161 13.63 -20.63 -13.28
C GLY A 161 13.80 -21.79 -14.25
N ARG A 162 12.69 -22.32 -14.78
CA ARG A 162 12.71 -23.40 -15.78
C ARG A 162 13.37 -22.98 -17.08
N ASP A 163 13.20 -21.71 -17.44
CA ASP A 163 13.76 -21.12 -18.67
C ASP A 163 15.08 -20.38 -18.40
N ASP A 164 15.18 -19.67 -17.27
CA ASP A 164 16.40 -18.97 -16.83
C ASP A 164 16.76 -19.33 -15.38
N PRO A 165 17.81 -20.15 -15.16
CA PRO A 165 18.26 -20.56 -13.82
C PRO A 165 18.62 -19.42 -12.86
N THR A 166 18.79 -18.18 -13.34
CA THR A 166 18.99 -17.00 -12.50
C THR A 166 17.82 -16.82 -11.52
N TYR A 167 16.58 -17.08 -11.93
CA TYR A 167 15.41 -16.96 -11.05
C TYR A 167 15.38 -18.02 -9.95
N HIS A 168 15.99 -19.19 -10.14
CA HIS A 168 16.21 -20.13 -9.03
C HIS A 168 17.15 -19.57 -7.96
N ARG A 169 18.17 -18.79 -8.37
CA ARG A 169 19.06 -18.12 -7.40
C ARG A 169 18.32 -17.03 -6.65
N ILE A 170 17.50 -16.25 -7.35
CA ILE A 170 16.62 -15.23 -6.72
C ILE A 170 15.65 -15.91 -5.74
N CYS A 171 15.04 -17.05 -6.12
CA CYS A 171 14.17 -17.83 -5.23
C CYS A 171 14.88 -18.25 -3.94
N ILE A 172 16.13 -18.72 -4.04
CA ILE A 172 16.92 -19.09 -2.85
C ILE A 172 17.17 -17.87 -1.96
N SER A 173 17.58 -16.73 -2.55
CA SER A 173 17.79 -15.49 -1.80
C SER A 173 16.50 -15.00 -1.14
N TYR A 174 15.39 -15.01 -1.88
CA TYR A 174 14.06 -14.69 -1.36
C TYR A 174 13.69 -15.54 -0.15
N CYS A 175 13.79 -16.87 -0.26
CA CYS A 175 13.48 -17.76 0.86
C CYS A 175 14.38 -17.52 2.07
N GLN A 176 15.67 -17.27 1.85
CA GLN A 176 16.61 -16.96 2.94
C GLN A 176 16.26 -15.63 3.64
N GLU A 177 15.98 -14.58 2.87
CA GLU A 177 15.56 -13.30 3.41
C GLU A 177 14.21 -13.39 4.13
N PHE A 178 13.28 -14.19 3.60
CA PHE A 178 11.97 -14.42 4.21
C PHE A 178 12.10 -15.05 5.60
N LEU A 179 12.93 -16.07 5.76
CA LEU A 179 13.17 -16.73 7.05
C LEU A 179 13.78 -15.78 8.10
N VAL A 180 14.56 -14.79 7.65
CA VAL A 180 15.14 -13.77 8.53
C VAL A 180 14.11 -12.71 8.90
N ALA A 181 13.35 -12.21 7.92
CA ALA A 181 12.36 -11.17 8.13
C ALA A 181 11.18 -11.66 8.99
N PHE A 182 10.70 -12.87 8.74
CA PHE A 182 9.54 -13.45 9.39
C PHE A 182 9.91 -14.60 10.34
N SER A 183 10.89 -14.37 11.22
CA SER A 183 11.41 -15.41 12.13
C SER A 183 10.32 -16.06 13.00
N ASP A 184 9.35 -15.27 13.46
CA ASP A 184 8.30 -15.74 14.37
C ASP A 184 7.20 -16.52 13.64
N GLU A 185 7.07 -16.35 12.33
CA GLU A 185 6.24 -17.21 11.48
C GLU A 185 6.77 -18.65 11.49
N VAL A 186 8.09 -18.81 11.47
CA VAL A 186 8.78 -20.10 11.38
C VAL A 186 8.85 -20.81 12.74
N LEU A 187 8.87 -20.04 13.84
CA LEU A 187 8.93 -20.54 15.20
C LEU A 187 7.57 -20.96 15.78
N ARG A 188 6.46 -20.56 15.15
CA ARG A 188 5.10 -21.03 15.46
C ARG A 188 4.87 -22.45 14.90
N LYS A 189 5.60 -23.43 15.44
CA LYS A 189 5.26 -24.86 15.32
C LYS A 189 4.57 -25.35 16.58
#